data_AF-A0A7J4GQS4-F1
#
_entry.id   AF-A0A7J4GQS4-F1
#
_cell.length_a   1.000
_cell.length_b   1.000
_cell.length_c   1.000
_cell.angle_alpha   90.00
_cell.angle_beta   90.00
_cell.angle_gamma   90.00
#
_symmetry.space_group_name_H-M   'P 1'
#
loop_
_entity.id
_entity.type
_entity.pdbx_description
1 polymer ?
#
loop_
_entity_poly.entity_id
_entity_poly.type
_entity_poly.pdbx_seq_one_letter_code
_entity_poly.pdbx_strand_id
1 'polypeptide(L)'
;MEENTNDSSSNDLIDRLPELSETEKEVALENEALSWASSLLSENMTGLVHEERDYGVILQNISSSIVRCITVVDHPICLLTLQQMRITFGHLNAELEVGPYTVIRPLEENIAAGRQEDEASGSTGPAASPIKEIGMEVA
;
A
#
# COMPACT_ATOMS: atom_id res chain seq x y z
N MET A 1 -24.68 -25.71 17.32
CA MET A 1 -23.33 -25.14 17.38
C MET A 1 -22.80 -25.25 15.97
N GLU A 2 -22.93 -24.18 15.19
CA GLU A 2 -22.32 -24.11 13.87
C GLU A 2 -20.87 -23.65 14.07
N GLU A 3 -19.96 -24.54 13.72
CA GLU A 3 -18.53 -24.29 13.69
C GLU A 3 -18.24 -23.47 12.43
N ASN A 4 -18.10 -22.15 12.57
CA ASN A 4 -17.65 -21.28 11.50
C ASN A 4 -16.15 -21.52 11.27
N THR A 5 -15.82 -22.45 10.39
CA THR A 5 -14.47 -22.62 9.84
C THR A 5 -14.19 -21.50 8.84
N ASN A 6 -13.89 -20.30 9.33
CA ASN A 6 -13.49 -19.17 8.48
C ASN A 6 -11.99 -18.94 8.57
N ASP A 7 -11.22 -19.97 8.22
CA ASP A 7 -9.74 -19.98 8.33
C ASP A 7 -9.10 -20.47 7.02
N SER A 8 -9.53 -19.89 5.89
CA SER A 8 -9.03 -20.27 4.55
C SER A 8 -8.71 -19.09 3.63
N SER A 9 -8.83 -17.85 4.08
CA SER A 9 -8.77 -16.65 3.23
C SER A 9 -7.35 -16.13 2.95
N SER A 10 -6.30 -16.71 3.53
CA SER A 10 -5.02 -16.02 3.65
C SER A 10 -3.81 -16.69 3.02
N ASN A 11 -3.74 -18.02 3.04
CA ASN A 11 -2.86 -18.72 2.09
C ASN A 11 -3.37 -18.53 0.65
N ASP A 12 -4.70 -18.43 0.47
CA ASP A 12 -5.33 -18.13 -0.82
C ASP A 12 -4.89 -16.78 -1.42
N LEU A 13 -4.67 -15.75 -0.60
CA LEU A 13 -4.30 -14.43 -1.14
C LEU A 13 -2.88 -14.41 -1.72
N ILE A 14 -1.91 -15.04 -1.05
CA ILE A 14 -0.54 -15.13 -1.58
C ILE A 14 -0.52 -15.88 -2.91
N ASP A 15 -1.31 -16.96 -3.01
CA ASP A 15 -1.43 -17.77 -4.23
C ASP A 15 -2.12 -17.01 -5.39
N ARG A 16 -2.87 -15.95 -5.08
CA ARG A 16 -3.52 -15.05 -6.06
C ARG A 16 -2.64 -13.89 -6.52
N LEU A 17 -1.50 -13.65 -5.89
CA LEU A 17 -0.60 -12.58 -6.31
C LEU A 17 0.03 -12.92 -7.67
N PRO A 18 0.05 -11.98 -8.63
CA PRO A 18 0.60 -12.24 -9.95
C PRO A 18 2.12 -12.43 -9.89
N GLU A 19 2.68 -13.16 -10.85
CA GLU A 19 4.13 -13.10 -11.10
C GLU A 19 4.50 -11.76 -11.72
N LEU A 20 5.59 -11.16 -11.24
CA LEU A 20 6.11 -9.91 -11.80
C LEU A 20 7.05 -10.18 -12.98
N SER A 21 6.82 -9.46 -14.08
CA SER A 21 7.78 -9.28 -15.16
C SER A 21 9.04 -8.54 -14.68
N GLU A 22 10.06 -8.49 -15.53
CA GLU A 22 11.31 -7.80 -15.20
C GLU A 22 11.08 -6.30 -15.00
N THR A 23 10.31 -5.65 -15.88
CA THR A 23 9.95 -4.23 -15.77
C THR A 23 9.16 -3.93 -14.49
N GLU A 24 8.23 -4.81 -14.08
CA GLU A 24 7.47 -4.59 -12.85
C GLU A 24 8.33 -4.73 -11.59
N LYS A 25 9.37 -5.58 -11.65
CA LYS A 25 10.39 -5.67 -10.58
C LYS A 25 11.29 -4.45 -10.56
N GLU A 26 11.65 -3.89 -11.71
CA GLU A 26 12.40 -2.63 -11.78
C GLU A 26 11.63 -1.51 -11.08
N VAL A 27 10.34 -1.35 -11.39
CA VAL A 27 9.45 -0.38 -10.72
C VAL A 27 9.42 -0.60 -9.20
N ALA A 28 9.32 -1.85 -8.74
CA ALA A 28 9.34 -2.17 -7.31
C ALA A 28 10.65 -1.81 -6.59
N LEU A 29 11.73 -1.59 -7.35
CA LEU A 29 13.08 -1.29 -6.87
C LEU A 29 13.53 0.13 -7.22
N GLU A 30 12.66 0.96 -7.80
CA GLU A 30 12.94 2.36 -8.06
C GLU A 30 13.13 3.14 -6.76
N ASN A 31 13.86 4.26 -6.85
CA ASN A 31 14.20 5.06 -5.68
C ASN A 31 12.97 5.56 -4.93
N GLU A 32 11.89 5.89 -5.63
CA GLU A 32 10.63 6.34 -5.03
C GLU A 32 9.99 5.25 -4.17
N ALA A 33 9.87 4.02 -4.69
CA ALA A 33 9.34 2.87 -3.95
C ALA A 33 10.19 2.56 -2.70
N LEU A 34 11.52 2.53 -2.85
CA LEU A 34 12.43 2.27 -1.75
C LEU A 34 12.40 3.37 -0.68
N SER A 35 12.29 4.64 -1.09
CA SER A 35 12.20 5.78 -0.18
C SER A 35 10.89 5.78 0.61
N TRP A 36 9.78 5.50 -0.07
CA TRP A 36 8.48 5.32 0.57
C TRP A 36 8.49 4.17 1.57
N ALA A 37 8.96 2.98 1.17
CA ALA A 37 9.01 1.82 2.05
C ALA A 37 9.93 2.05 3.26
N SER A 38 11.08 2.70 3.05
CA SER A 38 12.00 3.08 4.13
C SER A 38 11.36 4.06 5.11
N SER A 39 10.56 5.00 4.60
CA SER A 39 9.82 5.95 5.43
C SER A 39 8.71 5.25 6.22
N LEU A 40 8.03 4.25 5.63
CA LEU A 40 7.02 3.47 6.32
C LEU A 40 7.62 2.64 7.46
N LEU A 41 8.84 2.12 7.29
CA LEU A 41 9.56 1.30 8.28
C LEU A 41 10.21 2.11 9.41
N SER A 42 10.14 3.44 9.42
CA SER A 42 10.80 4.21 10.47
C SER A 42 10.17 3.99 11.85
N GLU A 43 10.97 4.05 12.92
CA GLU A 43 10.53 3.71 14.28
C GLU A 43 9.38 4.60 14.79
N ASN A 44 9.33 5.86 14.34
CA ASN A 44 8.24 6.79 14.68
C ASN A 44 6.90 6.43 14.01
N MET A 45 6.90 5.47 13.09
CA MET A 45 5.71 4.99 12.38
C MET A 45 5.19 3.67 12.96
N THR A 46 5.90 3.06 13.90
CA THR A 46 5.49 1.79 14.51
C THR A 46 4.10 1.89 15.15
N GLY A 47 3.24 0.95 14.79
CA GLY A 47 1.84 0.87 15.19
C GLY A 47 0.86 1.66 14.31
N LEU A 48 1.34 2.58 13.46
CA LEU A 48 0.49 3.40 12.62
C LEU A 48 -0.08 2.62 11.43
N VAL A 49 -1.27 3.05 11.00
CA VAL A 49 -1.98 2.52 9.83
C VAL A 49 -1.91 3.53 8.70
N HIS A 50 -1.56 3.03 7.51
CA HIS A 50 -1.35 3.79 6.30
C HIS A 50 -2.34 3.37 5.24
N GLU A 51 -3.06 4.35 4.70
CA GLU A 51 -4.04 4.14 3.63
C GLU A 51 -3.42 4.57 2.30
N GLU A 52 -3.02 3.59 1.52
CA GLU A 52 -2.46 3.76 0.18
C GLU A 52 -3.59 3.66 -0.84
N ARG A 53 -4.46 4.70 -0.85
CA ARG A 53 -5.74 4.71 -1.58
C ARG A 53 -5.57 4.43 -3.07
N ASP A 54 -4.57 5.04 -3.69
CA ASP A 54 -4.32 4.91 -5.13
C ASP A 54 -3.93 3.48 -5.53
N TYR A 55 -3.39 2.73 -4.56
CA TYR A 55 -2.97 1.35 -4.67
C TYR A 55 -3.99 0.35 -4.08
N GLY A 56 -5.06 0.84 -3.46
CA GLY A 56 -6.12 0.01 -2.88
C GLY A 56 -5.67 -0.82 -1.69
N VAL A 57 -4.58 -0.45 -1.00
CA VAL A 57 -4.04 -1.21 0.14
C VAL A 57 -4.06 -0.39 1.43
N ILE A 58 -4.24 -1.09 2.55
CA ILE A 58 -4.08 -0.53 3.88
C ILE A 58 -3.01 -1.34 4.59
N LEU A 59 -1.97 -0.65 5.07
CA LEU A 59 -0.80 -1.24 5.70
C LEU A 59 -0.69 -0.79 7.16
N GLN A 60 -0.08 -1.61 8.00
CA GLN A 60 0.30 -1.26 9.36
C GLN A 60 1.80 -1.50 9.54
N ASN A 61 2.54 -0.51 10.04
CA ASN A 61 3.90 -0.74 10.48
C ASN A 61 3.84 -1.49 11.82
N ILE A 62 4.39 -2.71 11.85
CA ILE A 62 4.50 -3.53 13.07
C ILE A 62 5.82 -3.28 13.78
N SER A 63 6.90 -3.12 13.01
CA SER A 63 8.23 -2.79 13.46
C SER A 63 9.07 -2.21 12.32
N SER A 64 10.35 -1.89 12.60
CA SER A 64 11.31 -1.46 11.58
C SER A 64 11.67 -2.50 10.52
N SER A 65 11.14 -3.72 10.62
CA SER A 65 11.37 -4.79 9.64
C SER A 65 10.10 -5.56 9.28
N ILE A 66 8.92 -5.17 9.77
CA ILE A 66 7.67 -5.88 9.53
C ILE A 66 6.56 -4.87 9.24
N VAL A 67 5.90 -5.06 8.11
CA VAL A 67 4.67 -4.35 7.72
C VAL A 67 3.58 -5.39 7.52
N ARG A 68 2.37 -5.10 8.00
CA ARG A 68 1.20 -5.97 7.82
C ARG A 68 0.23 -5.37 6.84
N CYS A 69 -0.21 -6.16 5.87
CA CYS A 69 -1.35 -5.80 5.03
C CYS A 69 -2.66 -6.06 5.80
N ILE A 70 -3.40 -4.99 6.11
CA ILE A 70 -4.73 -5.08 6.74
C ILE A 70 -5.79 -5.33 5.67
N THR A 71 -5.76 -4.59 4.57
CA THR A 71 -6.72 -4.77 3.46
C THR A 71 -6.08 -4.59 2.11
N VAL A 72 -6.64 -5.26 1.10
CA VAL A 72 -6.34 -5.03 -0.32
C VAL A 72 -7.64 -5.07 -1.12
N VAL A 73 -7.79 -4.21 -2.12
CA VAL A 73 -8.93 -4.26 -3.05
C VAL A 73 -8.77 -5.44 -4.02
N ASP A 74 -9.85 -6.17 -4.27
CA ASP A 74 -9.93 -7.25 -5.25
C ASP A 74 -9.93 -6.71 -6.68
N HIS A 75 -8.76 -6.23 -7.10
CA HIS A 75 -8.53 -5.70 -8.43
C HIS A 75 -7.12 -6.08 -8.90
N PRO A 76 -6.93 -6.51 -10.16
CA PRO A 76 -5.63 -7.00 -10.65
C PRO A 76 -4.47 -6.03 -10.40
N ILE A 77 -4.70 -4.72 -10.59
CA ILE A 77 -3.67 -3.70 -10.35
C ILE A 77 -3.31 -3.62 -8.85
N CYS A 78 -4.28 -3.74 -7.95
CA CYS A 78 -4.02 -3.70 -6.50
C CYS A 78 -3.24 -4.93 -6.03
N LEU A 79 -3.56 -6.11 -6.59
CA LEU A 79 -2.81 -7.35 -6.31
C LEU A 79 -1.39 -7.28 -6.90
N LEU A 80 -1.22 -6.72 -8.10
CA LEU A 80 0.08 -6.45 -8.69
C LEU A 80 0.90 -5.52 -7.81
N THR A 81 0.34 -4.39 -7.38
CA THR A 81 1.02 -3.45 -6.50
C THR A 81 1.37 -4.09 -5.16
N LEU A 82 0.48 -4.90 -4.58
CA LEU A 82 0.78 -5.62 -3.34
C LEU A 82 2.00 -6.56 -3.53
N GLN A 83 2.09 -7.25 -4.67
CA GLN A 83 3.25 -8.06 -4.99
C GLN A 83 4.53 -7.23 -5.20
N GLN A 84 4.45 -6.06 -5.83
CA GLN A 84 5.57 -5.13 -5.94
C GLN A 84 6.05 -4.67 -4.57
N MET A 85 5.15 -4.28 -3.67
CA MET A 85 5.49 -3.91 -2.30
C MET A 85 6.22 -5.03 -1.56
N ARG A 86 5.85 -6.30 -1.76
CA ARG A 86 6.60 -7.44 -1.19
C ARG A 86 8.06 -7.48 -1.65
N ILE A 87 8.32 -7.20 -2.92
CA ILE A 87 9.69 -7.11 -3.45
C ILE A 87 10.42 -5.91 -2.86
N THR A 88 9.77 -4.74 -2.77
CA THR A 88 10.34 -3.52 -2.19
C THR A 88 10.75 -3.74 -0.74
N PHE A 89 9.85 -4.26 0.11
CA PHE A 89 10.19 -4.55 1.51
C PHE A 89 11.26 -5.62 1.63
N GLY A 90 11.19 -6.68 0.83
CA GLY A 90 12.21 -7.74 0.80
C GLY A 90 13.60 -7.20 0.47
N HIS A 91 13.70 -6.22 -0.44
CA HIS A 91 14.96 -5.54 -0.76
C HIS A 91 15.53 -4.74 0.41
N LEU A 92 14.66 -4.24 1.29
CA LEU A 92 15.02 -3.52 2.52
C LEU A 92 15.22 -4.46 3.72
N ASN A 93 15.31 -5.78 3.49
CA ASN A 93 15.37 -6.82 4.52
C ASN A 93 14.17 -6.77 5.49
N ALA A 94 13.02 -6.34 5.02
CA ALA A 94 11.76 -6.30 5.75
C ALA A 94 10.76 -7.28 5.15
N GLU A 95 9.78 -7.67 5.96
CA GLU A 95 8.68 -8.55 5.57
C GLU A 95 7.38 -7.78 5.42
N LEU A 96 6.68 -8.04 4.32
CA LEU A 96 5.26 -7.66 4.17
C LEU A 96 4.39 -8.89 4.45
N GLU A 97 3.78 -8.91 5.63
CA GLU A 97 2.83 -9.95 6.02
C GLU A 97 1.54 -9.81 5.20
N VAL A 98 1.24 -10.83 4.40
CA VAL A 98 -0.01 -10.99 3.65
C VAL A 98 -0.71 -12.25 4.19
N GLY A 99 -1.86 -12.09 4.84
CA GLY A 99 -2.53 -13.14 5.64
C GLY A 99 -2.08 -13.18 7.13
N PRO A 100 -2.74 -13.91 8.08
CA PRO A 100 -4.10 -14.50 8.11
C PRO A 100 -5.26 -13.48 8.24
N TYR A 101 -4.92 -12.21 8.47
CA TYR A 101 -5.90 -11.17 8.81
C TYR A 101 -6.10 -10.12 7.71
N THR A 102 -5.51 -10.35 6.52
CA THR A 102 -5.69 -9.46 5.38
C THR A 102 -7.10 -9.64 4.82
N VAL A 103 -7.87 -8.56 4.79
CA VAL A 103 -9.23 -8.53 4.23
C VAL A 103 -9.18 -8.11 2.77
N ILE A 104 -9.70 -8.96 1.89
CA ILE A 104 -9.92 -8.62 0.48
C ILE A 104 -11.22 -7.83 0.38
N ARG A 105 -11.14 -6.57 -0.05
CA ARG A 105 -12.29 -5.66 -0.22
C ARG A 105 -12.77 -5.68 -1.66
N PRO A 106 -14.09 -5.66 -1.92
CA PRO A 106 -14.59 -5.52 -3.28
C PRO A 106 -14.17 -4.17 -3.87
N LEU A 107 -13.98 -4.12 -5.19
CA LEU A 107 -13.84 -2.85 -5.90
C LEU A 107 -15.19 -2.11 -5.85
N GLU A 108 -15.21 -0.91 -5.28
CA GLU A 108 -16.42 -0.08 -5.30
C GLU A 108 -16.71 0.39 -6.74
N GLU A 109 -17.96 0.24 -7.18
CA GLU A 109 -18.39 0.55 -8.56
C GLU A 109 -18.09 2.01 -8.98
N ASN A 110 -18.01 2.93 -8.02
CA ASN A 110 -17.71 4.35 -8.25
C ASN A 110 -16.23 4.62 -8.61
N ILE A 111 -15.33 3.65 -8.38
CA ILE A 111 -13.91 3.75 -8.77
C ILE A 111 -13.68 3.15 -10.17
N ALA A 112 -14.45 2.12 -10.55
CA ALA A 112 -14.35 1.47 -11.86
C ALA A 112 -14.74 2.39 -13.04
N ALA A 113 -15.62 3.36 -12.80
CA ALA A 113 -16.05 4.33 -13.81
C ALA A 113 -15.07 5.51 -14.01
N GLY A 114 -14.12 5.73 -13.09
CA GLY A 114 -13.28 6.94 -13.05
C GLY A 114 -11.87 6.81 -13.63
N ARG A 115 -11.47 5.62 -14.11
CA ARG A 115 -10.11 5.39 -14.66
C ARG A 115 -10.07 5.29 -16.19
N GLN A 116 -11.15 5.66 -16.88
CA GLN A 116 -11.20 5.87 -18.33
C GLN A 116 -11.48 7.34 -18.62
N GLU A 117 -10.53 8.24 -18.35
CA GLU A 117 -10.45 9.60 -18.90
C GLU A 117 -9.34 10.34 -18.13
N ASP A 118 -8.08 10.15 -18.52
CA ASP A 118 -7.00 11.14 -18.26
C ASP A 118 -5.80 10.85 -19.16
N GLU A 119 -6.03 10.87 -20.47
CA GLU A 119 -4.98 10.99 -21.49
C GLU A 119 -5.42 12.06 -22.50
N ALA A 120 -5.47 13.32 -22.04
CA ALA A 120 -5.11 14.52 -22.81
C ALA A 120 -5.49 15.80 -22.05
N SER A 121 -4.48 16.55 -21.60
CA SER A 121 -4.33 18.00 -21.88
C SER A 121 -3.70 18.80 -20.72
N GLY A 122 -2.41 19.11 -20.86
CA GLY A 122 -1.92 20.49 -20.70
C GLY A 122 -1.73 21.09 -19.29
N SER A 123 -0.48 21.08 -18.83
CA SER A 123 0.24 22.19 -18.15
C SER A 123 -0.55 23.17 -17.26
N THR A 124 -0.27 23.16 -15.94
CA THR A 124 0.35 24.30 -15.23
C THR A 124 1.01 23.84 -13.93
N GLY A 125 2.16 24.45 -13.61
CA GLY A 125 3.04 24.12 -12.47
C GLY A 125 2.53 24.56 -11.07
N PRO A 126 3.45 24.66 -10.08
CA PRO A 126 3.29 24.06 -8.76
C PRO A 126 2.59 24.97 -7.74
N ALA A 127 1.87 24.37 -6.79
CA ALA A 127 1.40 25.05 -5.59
C ALA A 127 2.04 24.41 -4.35
N ALA A 128 3.16 24.99 -3.93
CA ALA A 128 3.63 24.86 -2.56
C ALA A 128 2.54 25.38 -1.61
N SER A 129 2.15 24.56 -0.63
CA SER A 129 1.23 25.00 0.43
C SER A 129 2.02 25.62 1.59
N PRO A 130 1.57 26.75 2.16
CA PRO A 130 2.30 27.46 3.20
C PRO A 130 2.19 26.78 4.57
N ILE A 131 3.31 26.68 5.28
CA ILE A 131 3.37 26.33 6.70
C ILE A 131 2.82 27.53 7.49
N LYS A 132 1.75 27.31 8.27
CA LYS A 132 1.20 28.32 9.17
C LYS A 132 1.95 28.25 10.50
N GLU A 133 2.82 29.23 10.73
CA GLU A 133 3.54 29.45 11.99
C GLU A 133 2.51 29.75 13.11
N ILE A 134 2.45 28.89 14.13
CA ILE A 134 1.70 29.17 15.37
C ILE A 134 2.70 29.75 16.37
N GLY A 135 2.64 31.07 16.52
CA GLY A 135 3.29 31.81 17.59
C GLY A 135 2.58 31.54 18.91
N MET A 136 3.28 30.89 19.84
CA MET A 136 2.86 30.76 21.24
C MET A 136 3.42 31.96 22.00
N GLU A 137 2.60 33.00 22.20
CA GLU A 137 2.89 34.04 23.20
C GLU A 137 2.62 33.48 24.59
N VAL A 138 3.67 33.44 25.40
CA VAL A 138 3.58 33.23 26.85
C VAL A 138 3.31 34.60 27.50
N ALA A 139 2.18 34.69 28.22
CA ALA A 139 1.90 35.78 29.16
C ALA A 139 2.31 35.36 30.57
#